data_AF-A0A537W0A2-F1
#
_entry.id   AF-A0A537W0A2-F1
#
_cell.length_a   1.000
_cell.length_b   1.000
_cell.length_c   1.000
_cell.angle_alpha   90.00
_cell.angle_beta   90.00
_cell.angle_gamma   90.00
#
_symmetry.space_group_name_H-M   'P 1'
#
loop_
_entity.id
_entity.type
_entity.pdbx_description
1 polymer ?
#
loop_
_entity_poly.entity_id
_entity_poly.type
_entity_poly.pdbx_seq_one_letter_code
_entity_poly.pdbx_strand_id
1 'polypeptide(L)'
;MNETRTAGRALGIEVDVHRAAAPHELDTAFAAIVRSRASALLLIPDTMFNRERRRIAELATTNRLPVIYHWQAYVDAGGLMSYGPNLNDLHRRAA
;
A
#
# COMPACT_ATOMS: atom_id res chain seq x y z
N MET A 1 -0.71 -3.96 -13.09
CA MET A 1 -1.44 -5.01 -12.32
C MET A 1 -1.25 -6.39 -12.92
N ASN A 2 -1.08 -6.51 -14.25
CA ASN A 2 -0.82 -7.80 -14.89
C ASN A 2 0.51 -8.41 -14.42
N GLU A 3 1.51 -7.56 -14.22
CA GLU A 3 2.85 -7.89 -13.72
C GLU A 3 2.78 -8.46 -12.31
N THR A 4 2.07 -7.77 -11.40
CA THR A 4 1.87 -8.21 -10.01
C THR A 4 1.14 -9.55 -9.94
N ARG A 5 0.09 -9.75 -10.74
CA ARG A 5 -0.61 -11.05 -10.82
C ARG A 5 0.28 -12.14 -11.39
N THR A 6 1.13 -11.82 -12.37
CA THR A 6 2.06 -12.78 -12.97
C THR A 6 3.12 -13.21 -11.97
N ALA A 7 3.73 -12.27 -11.25
CA ALA A 7 4.67 -12.56 -10.18
C ALA A 7 4.02 -13.36 -9.04
N GLY A 8 2.79 -12.97 -8.64
CA GLY A 8 2.02 -13.70 -7.63
C GLY A 8 1.81 -15.16 -8.01
N ARG A 9 1.33 -15.43 -9.24
CA ARG A 9 1.18 -16.81 -9.76
C ARG A 9 2.49 -17.59 -9.74
N ALA A 10 3.61 -16.98 -10.15
CA ALA A 10 4.92 -17.62 -10.14
C ALA A 10 5.40 -17.97 -8.72
N LEU A 11 4.96 -17.22 -7.71
CA LEU A 11 5.30 -17.41 -6.29
C LEU A 11 4.24 -18.21 -5.51
N GLY A 12 3.16 -18.67 -6.15
CA GLY A 12 2.05 -19.34 -5.46
C GLY A 12 1.24 -18.41 -4.54
N ILE A 13 1.29 -17.10 -4.79
CA ILE A 13 0.57 -16.07 -4.03
C ILE A 13 -0.70 -15.67 -4.80
N GLU A 14 -1.86 -15.82 -4.16
CA GLU A 14 -3.11 -15.27 -4.66
C GLU A 14 -3.12 -13.74 -4.52
N VAL A 15 -3.53 -13.05 -5.59
CA VAL A 15 -3.52 -11.60 -5.66
C VAL A 15 -4.94 -11.08 -5.86
N ASP A 16 -5.49 -10.48 -4.81
CA ASP A 16 -6.76 -9.76 -4.87
C ASP A 16 -6.54 -8.25 -4.97
N VAL A 17 -7.41 -7.59 -5.73
CA VAL A 17 -7.31 -6.14 -5.98
C VAL A 17 -8.51 -5.45 -5.34
N HIS A 18 -8.22 -4.61 -4.35
CA HIS A 18 -9.17 -3.72 -3.71
C HIS A 18 -8.92 -2.29 -4.16
N ARG A 19 -9.98 -1.53 -4.41
CA ARG A 19 -9.92 -0.15 -4.90
C ARG A 19 -10.58 0.79 -3.91
N ALA A 20 -10.02 2.00 -3.80
CA ALA A 20 -10.63 3.16 -3.16
C ALA A 20 -10.31 4.37 -4.03
N ALA A 21 -11.33 4.98 -4.63
CA ALA A 21 -11.23 6.14 -5.50
C ALA A 21 -11.34 7.47 -4.72
N ALA A 22 -11.86 7.43 -3.48
CA ALA A 22 -11.99 8.59 -2.63
C ALA A 22 -11.56 8.31 -1.16
N PRO A 23 -11.13 9.34 -0.40
CA PRO A 23 -10.68 9.15 0.98
C PRO A 23 -11.72 8.51 1.90
N HIS A 24 -13.01 8.78 1.69
CA HIS A 24 -14.09 8.20 2.52
C HIS A 24 -14.32 6.70 2.24
N GLU A 25 -13.77 6.16 1.17
CA GLU A 25 -13.89 4.74 0.82
C GLU A 25 -12.81 3.87 1.49
N LEU A 26 -11.79 4.48 2.10
CA LEU A 26 -10.66 3.76 2.70
C LEU A 26 -11.12 2.77 3.78
N ASP A 27 -12.06 3.16 4.65
CA ASP A 27 -12.55 2.28 5.71
C ASP A 27 -13.25 1.05 5.12
N THR A 28 -14.11 1.25 4.13
CA THR A 28 -14.81 0.17 3.42
C THR A 28 -13.84 -0.74 2.68
N ALA A 29 -12.81 -0.19 2.04
CA ALA A 29 -11.79 -0.95 1.35
C ALA A 29 -10.96 -1.82 2.31
N PHE A 30 -10.50 -1.25 3.44
CA PHE A 30 -9.79 -2.03 4.47
C PHE A 30 -10.67 -3.11 5.08
N ALA A 31 -11.94 -2.82 5.36
CA ALA A 31 -12.88 -3.83 5.84
C ALA A 31 -13.05 -4.98 4.82
N ALA A 32 -13.05 -4.68 3.52
CA ALA A 32 -13.09 -5.71 2.47
C ALA A 32 -11.82 -6.56 2.43
N ILE A 33 -10.64 -5.95 2.59
CA ILE A 33 -9.34 -6.65 2.64
C ILE A 33 -9.26 -7.60 3.86
N VAL A 34 -9.73 -7.15 5.03
CA VAL A 34 -9.76 -8.00 6.22
C VAL A 34 -10.73 -9.16 6.04
N ARG A 35 -11.90 -8.91 5.43
CA ARG A 35 -12.88 -9.97 5.13
C ARG A 35 -12.36 -11.00 4.13
N SER A 36 -11.53 -10.61 3.16
CA SER A 36 -10.87 -11.56 2.26
C SER A 36 -9.75 -12.37 2.94
N ARG A 37 -9.45 -12.08 4.22
CA ARG A 37 -8.39 -12.74 5.00
C ARG A 37 -7.01 -12.60 4.35
N ALA A 38 -6.79 -11.46 3.68
CA ALA A 38 -5.49 -11.14 3.10
C ALA A 38 -4.39 -11.19 4.19
N SER A 39 -3.30 -11.90 3.91
CA SER A 39 -2.17 -11.99 4.84
C SER A 39 -1.27 -10.75 4.82
N ALA A 40 -1.32 -9.98 3.74
CA ALA A 40 -0.58 -8.73 3.57
C ALA A 40 -1.24 -7.86 2.48
N LEU A 41 -0.87 -6.58 2.44
CA LEU A 41 -1.27 -5.62 1.42
C LEU A 41 -0.04 -4.99 0.75
N LEU A 42 -0.07 -4.88 -0.57
CA LEU A 42 0.86 -4.06 -1.34
C LEU A 42 0.14 -2.78 -1.75
N LEU A 43 0.59 -1.62 -1.23
CA LEU A 43 -0.04 -0.33 -1.57
C LEU A 43 0.50 0.19 -2.91
N ILE A 44 -0.37 0.25 -3.91
CA ILE A 44 -0.06 0.80 -5.22
C ILE A 44 0.03 2.34 -5.15
N PRO A 45 1.04 2.97 -5.79
CA PRO A 45 1.18 4.42 -5.81
C PRO A 45 -0.06 5.15 -6.33
N ASP A 46 -0.50 6.15 -5.58
CA ASP A 46 -1.58 7.05 -5.94
C ASP A 46 -1.47 8.38 -5.19
N THR A 47 -1.84 9.49 -5.83
CA THR A 47 -1.75 10.83 -5.25
C THR A 47 -2.68 11.04 -4.05
N MET A 48 -3.89 10.49 -4.08
CA MET A 48 -4.83 10.53 -2.95
C MET A 48 -4.28 9.73 -1.79
N PHE A 49 -3.75 8.52 -2.03
CA PHE A 49 -3.13 7.72 -0.97
C PHE A 49 -1.93 8.40 -0.33
N ASN A 50 -1.16 9.21 -1.08
CA ASN A 50 -0.05 9.98 -0.52
C ASN A 50 -0.51 11.10 0.43
N ARG A 51 -1.66 11.72 0.14
CA ARG A 51 -2.31 12.71 1.02
C ARG A 51 -2.87 12.04 2.28
N GLU A 52 -3.43 10.85 2.13
CA GLU A 52 -4.01 10.05 3.22
C GLU A 52 -3.02 9.10 3.90
N ARG A 53 -1.71 9.27 3.68
CA ARG A 53 -0.68 8.29 4.12
C ARG A 53 -0.75 7.92 5.60
N ARG A 54 -1.04 8.89 6.47
CA ARG A 54 -1.16 8.68 7.91
C ARG A 54 -2.38 7.81 8.23
N ARG A 55 -3.54 8.15 7.65
CA ARG A 55 -4.77 7.37 7.81
C ARG A 55 -4.62 5.94 7.30
N ILE A 56 -3.94 5.75 6.17
CA ILE A 56 -3.66 4.42 5.63
C ILE A 56 -2.75 3.61 6.56
N ALA A 57 -1.71 4.22 7.13
CA ALA A 57 -0.83 3.57 8.11
C ALA A 57 -1.58 3.21 9.41
N GLU A 58 -2.46 4.10 9.88
CA GLU A 58 -3.33 3.86 11.04
C GLU A 58 -4.31 2.71 10.80
N LEU A 59 -4.98 2.68 9.64
CA LEU A 59 -5.90 1.59 9.26
C LEU A 59 -5.18 0.25 9.16
N ALA A 60 -3.99 0.23 8.56
CA ALA A 60 -3.14 -0.96 8.49
C ALA A 60 -2.79 -1.49 9.89
N THR A 61 -2.34 -0.60 10.78
CA THR A 61 -1.97 -0.93 12.16
C THR A 61 -3.16 -1.42 12.96
N THR A 62 -4.29 -0.72 12.87
CA THR A 62 -5.54 -1.05 13.59
C THR A 62 -6.06 -2.43 13.20
N ASN A 63 -6.00 -2.75 11.91
CA ASN A 63 -6.44 -4.04 11.39
C ASN A 63 -5.37 -5.14 11.48
N ARG A 64 -4.20 -4.85 12.07
CA ARG A 64 -3.04 -5.75 12.15
C ARG A 64 -2.66 -6.35 10.79
N LEU A 65 -2.81 -5.55 9.74
CA LEU A 65 -2.54 -5.94 8.36
C LEU A 65 -1.13 -5.49 7.98
N PRO A 66 -0.19 -6.40 7.69
CA PRO A 66 1.12 -6.04 7.19
C PRO A 66 1.01 -5.35 5.83
N VAL A 67 1.64 -4.19 5.65
CA VAL A 67 1.61 -3.44 4.40
C VAL A 67 3.00 -3.09 3.91
N ILE A 68 3.25 -3.31 2.63
CA ILE A 68 4.43 -2.83 1.91
C ILE A 68 4.05 -1.57 1.14
N TYR A 69 4.73 -0.47 1.45
CA TYR A 69 4.55 0.83 0.82
C TYR A 69 5.60 1.11 -0.26
N HIS A 70 5.35 2.05 -1.15
CA HIS A 70 6.28 2.44 -2.22
C HIS A 70 7.17 3.64 -1.85
N TRP A 71 6.84 4.39 -0.79
CA TRP A 71 7.64 5.51 -0.27
C TRP A 71 7.96 5.38 1.21
N GLN A 72 9.15 5.86 1.61
CA GLN A 72 9.58 5.93 3.00
C GLN A 72 8.68 6.82 3.87
N ALA A 73 8.04 7.84 3.28
CA ALA A 73 7.12 8.72 3.98
C ALA A 73 5.90 8.01 4.62
N TYR A 74 5.57 6.78 4.19
CA TYR A 74 4.57 5.95 4.86
C TYR A 74 5.13 5.29 6.13
N VAL A 75 6.39 4.87 6.11
CA VAL A 75 7.08 4.33 7.29
C VAL A 75 7.23 5.42 8.35
N ASP A 76 7.62 6.63 7.93
CA ASP A 76 7.68 7.80 8.82
C ASP A 76 6.31 8.16 9.42
N ALA A 77 5.21 7.76 8.78
CA ALA A 77 3.84 7.94 9.25
C ALA A 77 3.31 6.77 10.12
N GLY A 78 4.18 5.82 10.49
CA GLY A 78 3.82 4.66 11.33
C GLY A 78 3.53 3.37 10.54
N GLY A 79 3.79 3.36 9.23
CA GLY A 79 3.67 2.17 8.40
C GLY A 79 4.79 1.16 8.64
N LEU A 80 4.52 -0.12 8.35
CA LEU A 80 5.44 -1.23 8.60
C LEU A 80 6.77 -1.13 7.83
N MET A 81 6.71 -1.10 6.49
CA MET A 81 7.92 -1.06 5.66
C MET A 81 7.65 -0.49 4.27
N SER A 82 8.67 0.08 3.64
CA SER A 82 8.61 0.53 2.25
C SER A 82 9.64 -0.17 1.37
N TYR A 83 9.25 -0.48 0.13
CA TYR A 83 10.14 -0.93 -0.92
C TYR A 83 9.87 -0.13 -2.20
N GLY A 84 10.79 0.75 -2.53
CA GLY A 84 10.69 1.66 -3.67
C GLY A 84 11.89 2.60 -3.75
N PRO A 85 11.97 3.42 -4.80
CA PRO A 85 13.09 4.34 -4.97
C PRO A 85 13.13 5.40 -3.86
N ASN A 86 14.32 5.91 -3.56
CA ASN A 86 14.44 7.04 -2.64
C ASN A 86 14.08 8.34 -3.38
N LEU A 87 12.97 8.93 -2.95
CA LEU A 87 12.38 10.09 -3.61
C LEU A 87 13.28 11.33 -3.53
N ASN A 88 13.99 11.53 -2.42
CA ASN A 88 14.94 12.65 -2.26
C ASN A 88 16.16 12.49 -3.17
N ASP A 89 16.68 11.25 -3.30
CA ASP A 89 17.78 10.95 -4.22
C ASP A 89 17.35 11.15 -5.68
N LEU A 90 16.14 10.72 -6.05
CA LEU A 90 15.56 10.95 -7.37
C LEU A 90 15.52 12.45 -7.72
N HIS A 91 14.98 13.29 -6.83
CA HIS A 91 14.93 14.73 -7.06
C HIS A 91 16.33 15.35 -7.17
N ARG A 92 17.27 14.93 -6.32
CA ARG A 92 18.66 15.42 -6.36
C ARG A 92 19.36 15.07 -7.68
N ARG A 93 19.10 13.90 -8.28
CA ARG A 93 19.71 13.49 -9.55
C ARG A 93 19.06 14.13 -10.78
N ALA A 94 17.88 14.71 -10.63
CA ALA A 94 17.12 15.33 -11.71
C ALA A 94 17.31 16.86 -11.81
N ALA A 95 17.92 17.47 -10.79
CA ALA A 95 18.30 18.89 -10.75
C ALA A 95 19.72 19.09 -11.30
#